data_AF-A0A6L9JI91-F1
#
_entry.id   AF-A0A6L9JI91-F1
#
_cell.length_a   1.000
_cell.length_b   1.000
_cell.length_c   1.000
_cell.angle_alpha   90.00
_cell.angle_beta   90.00
_cell.angle_gamma   90.00
#
_symmetry.space_group_name_H-M   'P 1'
#
loop_
_entity.id
_entity.type
_entity.pdbx_description
1 polymer ?
#
loop_
_entity_poly.entity_id
_entity_poly.type
_entity_poly.pdbx_seq_one_letter_code
_entity_poly.pdbx_strand_id
1 'polypeptide(L)'
;MRNDGWRLSSKDEPDNKFFLQWRDLIIQFFTHVWPRQKAIKSPETTENISRLLFSQETMFPKLVDIVMPFLTCTNNGASLMYYIKNEAIVKKFPKETIAVLSNTLPEDVKKWPYDFEKWLEKMEKADASLGSDSKFIELKYKWEYR
;
A
#
# COMPACT_ATOMS: atom_id res chain seq x y z
N MET A 1 52.66 17.74 15.82
CA MET A 1 51.31 18.32 15.71
C MET A 1 50.93 18.36 14.24
N ARG A 2 49.98 17.52 13.80
CA ARG A 2 49.33 17.62 12.49
C ARG A 2 47.84 17.31 12.68
N ASN A 3 47.03 18.30 12.35
CA ASN A 3 45.58 18.28 12.33
C ASN A 3 45.06 17.54 11.09
N ASP A 4 43.90 16.93 11.30
CA ASP A 4 42.76 16.75 10.39
C ASP A 4 42.96 16.09 9.03
N GLY A 5 42.42 14.88 8.95
CA GLY A 5 42.16 14.18 7.71
C GLY A 5 41.02 13.17 7.86
N TRP A 6 39.92 13.52 8.51
CA TRP A 6 38.68 12.75 8.41
C TRP A 6 38.09 12.93 7.01
N ARG A 7 38.63 12.18 6.06
CA ARG A 7 38.03 12.00 4.74
C ARG A 7 36.92 10.96 4.93
N LEU A 8 35.68 11.43 5.06
CA LEU A 8 34.48 10.61 4.96
C LEU A 8 34.50 9.89 3.60
N SER A 9 35.01 8.65 3.61
CA SER A 9 34.94 7.75 2.48
C SER A 9 33.49 7.28 2.37
N SER A 10 32.84 7.70 1.30
CA SER A 10 31.56 7.23 0.77
C SER A 10 31.38 5.70 0.86
N LYS A 11 30.75 5.19 1.92
CA LYS A 11 30.46 3.75 2.02
C LYS A 11 29.22 3.44 2.87
N ASP A 12 28.12 4.14 2.58
CA ASP A 12 26.77 3.75 3.02
C ASP A 12 25.85 3.59 1.80
N GLU A 13 26.36 3.01 0.72
CA GLU A 13 25.49 2.55 -0.37
C GLU A 13 25.02 1.13 0.03
N PRO A 14 23.73 0.95 0.35
CA PRO A 14 23.24 -0.36 0.77
C PRO A 14 23.49 -1.36 -0.37
N ASP A 15 24.09 -2.50 -0.05
CA ASP A 15 24.44 -3.51 -1.05
C ASP A 15 23.14 -3.98 -1.76
N ASN A 16 22.95 -3.46 -2.98
CA ASN A 16 21.76 -3.66 -3.81
C ASN A 16 21.39 -5.14 -3.97
N LYS A 17 22.36 -6.06 -3.82
CA LYS A 17 22.14 -7.50 -3.89
C LYS A 17 21.24 -8.01 -2.76
N PHE A 18 21.39 -7.52 -1.53
CA PHE A 18 20.54 -7.92 -0.41
C PHE A 18 19.10 -7.44 -0.59
N PHE A 19 18.91 -6.23 -1.11
CA PHE A 19 17.56 -5.70 -1.39
C PHE A 19 16.86 -6.50 -2.46
N LEU A 20 17.54 -6.86 -3.56
CA LEU A 20 16.96 -7.71 -4.60
C LEU A 20 16.57 -9.09 -4.07
N GLN A 21 17.42 -9.70 -3.25
CA GLN A 21 17.11 -10.98 -2.60
C GLN A 21 15.89 -10.88 -1.69
N TRP A 22 15.78 -9.81 -0.89
CA TRP A 22 14.64 -9.65 0.02
C TRP A 22 13.31 -9.49 -0.73
N ARG A 23 13.31 -8.79 -1.85
CA ARG A 23 12.14 -8.63 -2.73
C ARG A 23 11.68 -9.97 -3.31
N ASP A 24 12.61 -10.78 -3.78
CA ASP A 24 12.30 -12.11 -4.30
C ASP A 24 11.75 -13.04 -3.21
N LEU A 25 12.28 -12.93 -1.98
CA LEU A 25 11.77 -13.69 -0.83
C LEU A 25 10.33 -13.31 -0.49
N ILE A 26 9.95 -12.03 -0.54
CA ILE A 26 8.57 -11.60 -0.30
C ILE A 26 7.62 -12.22 -1.33
N ILE A 27 7.99 -12.14 -2.61
CA ILE A 27 7.20 -12.74 -3.68
C ILE A 27 7.06 -14.25 -3.45
N GLN A 28 8.17 -14.94 -3.19
CA GLN A 28 8.15 -16.39 -2.96
C GLN A 28 7.30 -16.76 -1.75
N PHE A 29 7.38 -15.98 -0.67
CA PHE A 29 6.61 -16.18 0.54
C PHE A 29 5.11 -16.11 0.28
N PHE A 30 4.60 -15.02 -0.31
CA PHE A 30 3.17 -14.92 -0.60
C PHE A 30 2.69 -15.89 -1.69
N THR A 31 3.56 -16.32 -2.60
CA THR A 31 3.19 -17.25 -3.67
C THR A 31 3.11 -18.70 -3.18
N HIS A 32 4.09 -19.15 -2.39
CA HIS A 32 4.32 -20.58 -2.09
C HIS A 32 4.17 -20.94 -0.62
N VAL A 33 4.36 -20.00 0.31
CA VAL A 33 4.42 -20.29 1.75
C VAL A 33 3.17 -19.78 2.46
N TRP A 34 2.65 -18.62 2.08
CA TRP A 34 1.55 -17.97 2.78
C TRP A 34 0.29 -18.85 2.78
N PRO A 35 -0.30 -19.11 3.95
CA PRO A 35 -1.41 -20.02 4.06
C PRO A 35 -2.67 -19.41 3.44
N ARG A 36 -3.29 -20.14 2.51
CA ARG A 36 -4.47 -19.69 1.76
C ARG A 36 -5.80 -19.88 2.51
N GLN A 37 -5.75 -20.41 3.73
CA GLN A 37 -6.93 -20.74 4.52
C GLN A 37 -7.64 -19.47 5.00
N LYS A 38 -8.98 -19.46 4.93
CA LYS A 38 -9.80 -18.29 5.32
C LYS A 38 -9.59 -17.85 6.78
N ALA A 39 -9.24 -18.77 7.67
CA ALA A 39 -9.01 -18.49 9.10
C ALA A 39 -7.89 -17.46 9.36
N ILE A 40 -7.01 -17.22 8.38
CA ILE A 40 -5.87 -16.31 8.51
C ILE A 40 -6.18 -14.94 7.87
N LYS A 41 -7.28 -14.83 7.12
CA LYS A 41 -7.78 -13.53 6.64
C LYS A 41 -8.45 -12.80 7.80
N SER A 42 -7.64 -12.07 8.57
CA SER A 42 -8.12 -11.21 9.64
C SER A 42 -7.92 -9.73 9.28
N PRO A 43 -8.69 -8.82 9.91
CA PRO A 43 -8.44 -7.39 9.85
C PRO A 43 -6.99 -7.02 10.19
N GLU A 44 -6.43 -7.60 11.25
CA GLU A 44 -5.05 -7.37 11.69
C GLU A 44 -4.01 -7.82 10.65
N THR A 45 -4.24 -8.99 10.04
CA THR A 45 -3.38 -9.49 8.97
C THR A 45 -3.42 -8.56 7.76
N THR A 46 -4.62 -8.08 7.40
CA THR A 46 -4.80 -7.13 6.30
C THR A 46 -4.07 -5.81 6.56
N GLU A 47 -4.12 -5.28 7.78
CA GLU A 47 -3.39 -4.06 8.15
C GLU A 47 -1.87 -4.26 8.01
N ASN A 48 -1.35 -5.41 8.45
CA ASN A 48 0.08 -5.73 8.33
C ASN A 48 0.52 -5.90 6.87
N ILE A 49 -0.28 -6.59 6.05
CA ILE A 49 -0.01 -6.74 4.62
C ILE A 49 -0.08 -5.38 3.93
N SER A 50 -1.09 -4.55 4.25
CA SER A 50 -1.23 -3.20 3.69
C SER A 50 -0.02 -2.33 4.03
N ARG A 51 0.43 -2.36 5.28
CA ARG A 51 1.67 -1.67 5.71
C ARG A 51 2.87 -2.09 4.87
N LEU A 52 3.03 -3.40 4.65
CA LEU A 52 4.10 -3.92 3.82
C LEU A 52 3.96 -3.42 2.37
N LEU A 53 2.78 -3.55 1.76
CA LEU A 53 2.54 -3.08 0.38
C LEU A 53 2.95 -1.63 0.20
N PHE A 54 2.42 -0.73 1.01
CA PHE A 54 2.67 0.72 0.91
C PHE A 54 4.10 1.14 1.33
N SER A 55 4.93 0.20 1.79
CA SER A 55 6.38 0.42 1.96
C SER A 55 7.21 0.04 0.73
N GLN A 56 6.64 -0.69 -0.23
CA GLN A 56 7.37 -1.28 -1.35
C GLN A 56 7.07 -0.57 -2.68
N GLU A 57 7.44 0.71 -2.83
CA GLU A 57 7.09 1.51 -4.02
C GLU A 57 7.45 0.82 -5.35
N THR A 58 8.66 0.29 -5.48
CA THR A 58 9.13 -0.32 -6.74
C THR A 58 8.41 -1.62 -7.11
N MET A 59 7.82 -2.31 -6.13
CA MET A 59 7.15 -3.59 -6.34
C MET A 59 5.64 -3.52 -6.15
N PHE A 60 5.13 -2.35 -5.80
CA PHE A 60 3.75 -2.16 -5.38
C PHE A 60 2.74 -2.85 -6.30
N PRO A 61 2.72 -2.61 -7.63
CA PRO A 61 1.73 -3.24 -8.50
C PRO A 61 1.84 -4.78 -8.50
N LYS A 62 3.06 -5.31 -8.59
CA LYS A 62 3.30 -6.76 -8.58
C LYS A 62 2.89 -7.41 -7.26
N LEU A 63 3.14 -6.74 -6.13
CA LEU A 63 2.74 -7.26 -4.82
C LEU A 63 1.24 -7.18 -4.62
N VAL A 64 0.57 -6.12 -5.10
CA VAL A 64 -0.89 -6.01 -5.07
C VAL A 64 -1.50 -7.23 -5.75
N ASP A 65 -1.10 -7.55 -6.99
CA ASP A 65 -1.61 -8.72 -7.72
C ASP A 65 -1.48 -10.03 -6.92
N ILE A 66 -0.37 -10.21 -6.21
CA ILE A 66 -0.10 -11.41 -5.42
C ILE A 66 -0.94 -11.46 -4.13
N VAL A 67 -1.09 -10.32 -3.44
CA VAL A 67 -1.67 -10.30 -2.09
C VAL A 67 -3.16 -9.98 -2.06
N MET A 68 -3.75 -9.47 -3.15
CA MET A 68 -5.19 -9.20 -3.24
C MET A 68 -6.06 -10.33 -2.68
N PRO A 69 -5.79 -11.63 -2.95
CA PRO A 69 -6.58 -12.72 -2.41
C PRO A 69 -6.52 -12.86 -0.89
N PHE A 70 -5.56 -12.25 -0.20
CA PHE A 70 -5.36 -12.35 1.26
C PHE A 70 -5.95 -11.18 2.03
N LEU A 71 -6.36 -10.12 1.35
CA LEU A 71 -6.94 -8.92 1.95
C LEU A 71 -8.42 -9.15 2.32
N THR A 72 -8.85 -8.50 3.40
CA THR A 72 -10.25 -8.39 3.83
C THR A 72 -10.47 -7.01 4.48
N CYS A 73 -11.71 -6.65 4.79
CA CYS A 73 -12.02 -5.40 5.47
C CYS A 73 -11.27 -5.28 6.81
N THR A 74 -10.71 -4.10 7.10
CA THR A 74 -10.12 -3.79 8.40
C THR A 74 -11.21 -3.38 9.39
N ASN A 75 -10.87 -3.37 10.68
CA ASN A 75 -11.80 -2.93 11.74
C ASN A 75 -11.92 -1.39 11.77
N ASN A 76 -10.86 -0.70 11.37
CA ASN A 76 -10.76 0.76 11.37
C ASN A 76 -9.98 1.20 10.12
N GLY A 77 -10.52 2.16 9.36
CA GLY A 77 -9.87 2.70 8.18
C GLY A 77 -8.74 3.67 8.52
N ALA A 78 -8.67 4.19 9.75
CA ALA A 78 -7.66 5.16 10.15
C ALA A 78 -6.22 4.63 10.04
N SER A 79 -6.00 3.33 10.21
CA SER A 79 -4.67 2.69 10.03
C SER A 79 -4.20 2.79 8.56
N LEU A 80 -5.11 2.60 7.60
CA LEU A 80 -4.83 2.73 6.16
C LEU A 80 -4.40 4.15 5.78
N MET A 81 -4.87 5.17 6.51
CA MET A 81 -4.46 6.57 6.29
C MET A 81 -2.95 6.76 6.46
N TYR A 82 -2.32 6.07 7.41
CA TYR A 82 -0.88 6.15 7.61
C TYR A 82 -0.10 5.63 6.41
N TYR A 83 -0.67 4.65 5.70
CA TYR A 83 -0.03 3.99 4.58
C TYR A 83 -0.21 4.77 3.28
N ILE A 84 -1.41 5.29 3.02
CA ILE A 84 -1.69 6.11 1.81
C ILE A 84 -1.06 7.50 1.86
N LYS A 85 -0.59 7.96 3.03
CA LYS A 85 0.24 9.18 3.13
C LYS A 85 1.54 9.10 2.34
N ASN A 86 1.96 7.91 1.90
CA ASN A 86 3.01 7.76 0.91
C ASN A 86 2.52 8.25 -0.47
N GLU A 87 2.60 9.56 -0.69
CA GLU A 87 2.14 10.19 -1.94
C GLU A 87 2.83 9.63 -3.19
N ALA A 88 4.08 9.17 -3.06
CA ALA A 88 4.83 8.62 -4.19
C ALA A 88 4.14 7.39 -4.78
N ILE A 89 3.66 6.47 -3.92
CA ILE A 89 2.91 5.28 -4.37
C ILE A 89 1.55 5.66 -4.91
N VAL A 90 0.79 6.49 -4.18
CA VAL A 90 -0.60 6.83 -4.54
C VAL A 90 -0.67 7.57 -5.88
N LYS A 91 0.30 8.43 -6.17
CA LYS A 91 0.38 9.14 -7.46
C LYS A 91 0.86 8.25 -8.60
N LYS A 92 1.75 7.29 -8.32
CA LYS A 92 2.36 6.43 -9.34
C LYS A 92 1.50 5.22 -9.70
N PHE A 93 0.73 4.72 -8.74
CA PHE A 93 -0.11 3.52 -8.85
C PHE A 93 -1.52 3.75 -8.29
N PRO A 94 -2.28 4.72 -8.86
CA PRO A 94 -3.58 5.09 -8.33
C PRO A 94 -4.62 3.97 -8.46
N LYS A 95 -4.58 3.18 -9.55
CA LYS A 95 -5.50 2.05 -9.78
C LYS A 95 -5.30 0.93 -8.77
N GLU A 96 -4.05 0.55 -8.53
CA GLU A 96 -3.69 -0.50 -7.59
C GLU A 96 -4.00 -0.04 -6.15
N THR A 97 -3.81 1.25 -5.85
CA THR A 97 -4.20 1.84 -4.58
C THR A 97 -5.71 1.74 -4.37
N ILE A 98 -6.53 2.07 -5.38
CA ILE A 98 -7.99 1.93 -5.31
C ILE A 98 -8.41 0.46 -5.16
N ALA A 99 -7.75 -0.47 -5.85
CA ALA A 99 -8.03 -1.89 -5.71
C ALA A 99 -7.78 -2.41 -4.29
N VAL A 100 -6.70 -1.96 -3.64
CA VAL A 100 -6.43 -2.28 -2.23
C VAL A 100 -7.50 -1.64 -1.34
N LEU A 101 -7.72 -0.34 -1.46
CA LEU A 101 -8.69 0.39 -0.61
C LEU A 101 -10.11 -0.19 -0.70
N SER A 102 -10.56 -0.57 -1.89
CA SER A 102 -11.90 -1.16 -2.08
C SER A 102 -12.08 -2.50 -1.37
N ASN A 103 -10.98 -3.20 -1.05
CA ASN A 103 -11.01 -4.50 -0.36
C ASN A 103 -10.67 -4.40 1.13
N THR A 104 -9.98 -3.34 1.54
CA THR A 104 -9.50 -3.19 2.92
C THR A 104 -10.31 -2.20 3.75
N LEU A 105 -11.01 -1.25 3.14
CA LEU A 105 -11.80 -0.28 3.89
C LEU A 105 -12.93 -0.98 4.66
N PRO A 106 -13.24 -0.55 5.91
CA PRO A 106 -14.39 -1.07 6.65
C PRO A 106 -15.69 -0.84 5.89
N GLU A 107 -16.69 -1.68 6.12
CA GLU A 107 -18.04 -1.48 5.54
C GLU A 107 -18.71 -0.20 6.05
N ASP A 108 -18.47 0.13 7.32
CA ASP A 108 -18.96 1.37 7.95
C ASP A 108 -18.09 2.57 7.53
N VAL A 109 -18.65 3.42 6.67
CA VAL A 109 -17.98 4.60 6.12
C VAL A 109 -17.59 5.60 7.21
N LYS A 110 -18.26 5.60 8.37
CA LYS A 110 -17.88 6.47 9.50
C LYS A 110 -16.51 6.13 10.08
N LYS A 111 -16.00 4.92 9.79
CA LYS A 111 -14.66 4.46 10.20
C LYS A 111 -13.59 4.73 9.15
N TRP A 112 -13.94 5.35 8.02
CA TRP A 112 -12.97 5.70 6.99
C TRP A 112 -12.11 6.90 7.43
N PRO A 113 -10.92 7.09 6.84
CA PRO A 113 -10.07 8.24 7.15
C PRO A 113 -10.78 9.58 6.92
N TYR A 114 -10.65 10.53 7.85
CA TYR A 114 -11.36 11.83 7.79
C TYR A 114 -11.16 12.61 6.46
N ASP A 115 -9.94 12.60 5.92
CA ASP A 115 -9.57 13.30 4.68
C ASP A 115 -9.60 12.38 3.45
N PHE A 116 -10.42 11.31 3.44
CA PHE A 116 -10.41 10.31 2.37
C PHE A 116 -10.69 10.92 0.97
N GLU A 117 -11.62 11.86 0.89
CA GLU A 117 -11.96 12.59 -0.35
C GLU A 117 -10.75 13.26 -1.01
N LYS A 118 -9.90 13.92 -0.20
CA LYS A 118 -8.68 14.57 -0.70
C LYS A 118 -7.74 13.57 -1.36
N TRP A 119 -7.72 12.32 -0.89
CA TRP A 119 -6.93 11.26 -1.51
C TRP A 119 -7.57 10.71 -2.78
N LEU A 120 -8.90 10.57 -2.82
CA LEU A 120 -9.62 10.23 -4.05
C LEU A 120 -9.36 11.25 -5.16
N GLU A 121 -9.45 12.55 -4.85
CA GLU A 121 -9.13 13.61 -5.81
C GLU A 121 -7.68 13.57 -6.28
N LYS A 122 -6.72 13.31 -5.37
CA LYS A 122 -5.30 13.20 -5.73
C LYS A 122 -5.06 12.03 -6.68
N MET A 123 -5.71 10.89 -6.47
CA MET A 123 -5.60 9.71 -7.33
C MET A 123 -6.21 9.98 -8.71
N GLU A 124 -7.39 10.58 -8.78
CA GLU A 124 -8.05 10.94 -10.06
C GLU A 124 -7.26 11.97 -10.86
N LYS A 125 -6.63 12.95 -10.19
CA LYS A 125 -5.71 13.90 -10.83
C LYS A 125 -4.46 13.22 -11.38
N ALA A 126 -4.00 12.14 -10.75
CA ALA A 126 -2.83 11.40 -11.20
C ALA A 126 -3.15 10.44 -12.37
N ASP A 127 -4.34 9.83 -12.37
CA ASP A 127 -4.83 9.00 -13.48
C ASP A 127 -6.32 9.28 -13.74
N ALA A 128 -6.59 10.08 -14.77
CA ALA A 128 -7.95 10.47 -15.16
C ALA A 128 -8.83 9.29 -15.59
N SER A 129 -8.25 8.14 -15.94
CA SER A 129 -9.04 6.94 -16.28
C SER A 129 -9.76 6.34 -15.07
N LEU A 130 -9.40 6.72 -13.85
CA LEU A 130 -10.16 6.37 -12.64
C LEU A 130 -11.59 6.91 -12.66
N GLY A 131 -11.88 7.98 -13.40
CA GLY A 131 -13.25 8.50 -13.54
C GLY A 131 -14.23 7.49 -14.15
N SER A 132 -13.74 6.41 -14.77
CA SER A 132 -14.54 5.30 -15.29
C SER A 132 -14.29 3.97 -14.54
N ASP A 133 -13.46 3.98 -13.50
CA ASP A 133 -13.20 2.79 -12.69
C ASP A 133 -14.34 2.56 -11.69
N SER A 134 -14.95 1.37 -11.74
CA SER A 134 -16.15 1.07 -10.94
C SER A 134 -15.87 1.09 -9.44
N LYS A 135 -14.69 0.67 -8.99
CA LYS A 135 -14.31 0.69 -7.57
C LYS A 135 -14.09 2.12 -7.11
N PHE A 136 -13.45 2.96 -7.94
CA PHE A 136 -13.27 4.37 -7.63
C PHE A 136 -14.62 5.08 -7.48
N ILE A 137 -15.53 4.87 -8.42
CA ILE A 137 -16.90 5.44 -8.39
C ILE A 137 -17.65 4.96 -7.15
N GLU A 138 -17.57 3.67 -6.81
CA GLU A 138 -18.22 3.12 -5.61
C GLU A 138 -17.66 3.76 -4.33
N LEU A 139 -16.34 3.93 -4.22
CA LEU A 139 -15.71 4.57 -3.06
C LEU A 139 -16.11 6.04 -2.92
N LYS A 140 -16.17 6.79 -4.04
CA LYS A 140 -16.68 8.17 -4.05
C LYS A 140 -18.13 8.22 -3.56
N TYR A 141 -19.00 7.39 -4.13
CA TYR A 141 -20.41 7.32 -3.77
C TYR A 141 -20.59 7.00 -2.28
N LYS A 142 -19.94 5.95 -1.76
CA LYS A 142 -20.01 5.61 -0.33
C LYS A 142 -19.61 6.76 0.58
N TRP A 143 -18.57 7.51 0.21
CA TRP A 143 -18.10 8.65 0.99
C TRP A 143 -19.07 9.83 0.99
N GLU A 144 -19.65 10.16 -0.16
CA GLU A 144 -20.62 11.25 -0.31
C GLU A 144 -21.89 11.03 0.51
N TYR A 145 -22.32 9.77 0.69
CA TYR A 145 -23.56 9.38 1.38
C TYR A 145 -23.34 8.78 2.79
N ARG A 146 -22.20 9.09 3.44
CA ARG A 146 -21.79 8.53 4.76
C ARG A 146 -22.65 8.95 5.97
#